data_AF-A0A061HDG1-F1
#
_entry.id   AF-A0A061HDG1-F1
#
_cell.length_a   1.000
_cell.length_b   1.000
_cell.length_c   1.000
_cell.angle_alpha   90.00
_cell.angle_beta   90.00
_cell.angle_gamma   90.00
#
_symmetry.space_group_name_H-M   'P 1'
#
loop_
_entity.id
_entity.type
_entity.pdbx_description
1 polymer ?
#
loop_
_entity_poly.entity_id
_entity_poly.type
_entity_poly.pdbx_seq_one_letter_code
_entity_poly.pdbx_strand_id
1 'polypeptide(L)'
;MKSLSNSTGGHMVLTDSFTASMFKQSFIRIFEKDGDDNLLMGFNASLEVLTTKELKVTGLIGHTVSMNKKSTSVGETECGIGNTCSWKMCGIDPSSSYGIYFEIASQGGTVQHQQAPQKGMIQFLTYYQHSSGQFHLRVTTVARNLSGPTGDPTIAQSFDQEAAAVLMSRIAVFKAEIDDGPDVLRWVDRMLIRLCSRFADYRKDDPTSFRLEKNFTLYPQFMFHLRRSQFLQVFNNSPDETAFYRHVLNREDVSNSLIMIQPTLDSYTFDQEGSQPVLLDSTSIQQTHILLLDTFFHILIFHGETIAEWRKAGYQDQEGYENFAYLLEQPKEDARDLITDRFPLPRFIVCDAGGSQARFLLSKLNPSTTHTTGAYGGVGAQTAQTIFTDDVSLQTFMDHLMKLAVSGTN
;
A
#
# COMPACT_ATOMS: atom_id res chain seq x y z
N MET A 1 7.93 21.23 -7.23
CA MET A 1 7.53 20.93 -8.62
C MET A 1 6.50 19.81 -8.75
N LYS A 2 6.09 19.13 -7.65
CA LYS A 2 5.19 17.95 -7.71
C LYS A 2 3.91 18.12 -8.54
N SER A 3 3.33 19.31 -8.58
CA SER A 3 2.09 19.56 -9.34
C SER A 3 2.25 19.34 -10.84
N LEU A 4 3.44 19.58 -11.40
CA LEU A 4 3.70 19.40 -12.83
C LEU A 4 3.47 17.96 -13.27
N SER A 5 3.97 16.99 -12.50
CA SER A 5 3.76 15.56 -12.76
C SER A 5 2.39 15.09 -12.25
N ASN A 6 2.02 15.45 -11.02
CA ASN A 6 0.77 14.99 -10.40
C ASN A 6 -0.48 15.44 -11.17
N SER A 7 -0.49 16.63 -11.79
CA SER A 7 -1.66 17.10 -12.53
C SER A 7 -1.73 16.55 -13.97
N THR A 8 -0.61 16.08 -14.52
CA THR A 8 -0.52 15.67 -15.93
C THR A 8 -0.43 14.16 -16.13
N GLY A 9 -0.17 13.38 -15.06
CA GLY A 9 0.09 11.95 -15.16
C GLY A 9 1.54 11.61 -15.54
N GLY A 10 2.43 12.61 -15.58
CA GLY A 10 3.85 12.44 -15.84
C GLY A 10 4.59 11.69 -14.72
N HIS A 11 5.75 11.12 -15.05
CA HIS A 11 6.57 10.38 -14.10
C HIS A 11 7.38 11.30 -13.17
N MET A 12 7.69 10.82 -11.97
CA MET A 12 8.67 11.42 -11.06
C MET A 12 9.74 10.37 -10.73
N VAL A 13 11.00 10.68 -11.00
CA VAL A 13 12.15 9.82 -10.68
C VAL A 13 13.10 10.62 -9.80
N LEU A 14 13.38 10.12 -8.59
CA LEU A 14 14.27 10.75 -7.63
C LEU A 14 15.53 9.89 -7.45
N THR A 15 16.68 10.40 -7.89
CA THR A 15 17.96 9.67 -7.88
C THR A 15 19.11 10.60 -7.50
N ASP A 16 20.14 10.08 -6.84
CA ASP A 16 21.34 10.84 -6.46
C ASP A 16 22.14 11.39 -7.67
N SER A 17 22.12 10.68 -8.80
CA SER A 17 22.88 11.03 -10.01
C SER A 17 22.31 10.40 -11.27
N PHE A 18 22.42 11.10 -12.41
CA PHE A 18 22.11 10.57 -13.73
C PHE A 18 23.04 9.42 -14.20
N THR A 19 24.20 9.26 -13.56
CA THR A 19 25.11 8.15 -13.86
C THR A 19 24.69 6.84 -13.19
N ALA A 20 23.80 6.90 -12.19
CA ALA A 20 23.33 5.74 -11.45
C ALA A 20 22.51 4.78 -12.34
N SER A 21 22.67 3.47 -12.11
CA SER A 21 21.90 2.45 -12.85
C SER A 21 20.39 2.64 -12.68
N MET A 22 19.96 2.99 -11.46
CA MET A 22 18.56 3.27 -11.12
C MET A 22 17.95 4.34 -12.03
N PHE A 23 18.66 5.44 -12.29
CA PHE A 23 18.19 6.48 -13.21
C PHE A 23 18.12 5.97 -14.64
N LYS A 24 19.23 5.41 -15.16
CA LYS A 24 19.33 4.98 -16.57
C LYS A 24 18.26 3.94 -16.92
N GLN A 25 18.09 2.94 -16.08
CA GLN A 25 17.10 1.88 -16.31
C GLN A 25 15.68 2.40 -16.16
N SER A 26 15.37 3.20 -15.12
CA SER A 26 14.05 3.83 -14.99
C SER A 26 13.72 4.69 -16.21
N PHE A 27 14.68 5.46 -16.71
CA PHE A 27 14.49 6.31 -17.88
C PHE A 27 14.19 5.50 -19.15
N ILE A 28 14.90 4.39 -19.36
CA ILE A 28 14.65 3.49 -20.50
C ILE A 28 13.25 2.87 -20.39
N ARG A 29 12.81 2.46 -19.19
CA ARG A 29 11.49 1.84 -18.97
C ARG A 29 10.31 2.73 -19.37
N ILE A 30 10.46 4.05 -19.28
CA ILE A 30 9.43 4.98 -19.76
C ILE A 30 9.09 4.70 -21.23
N PHE A 31 10.04 4.23 -22.03
CA PHE A 31 9.88 3.95 -23.46
C PHE A 31 9.67 2.47 -23.78
N GLU A 32 9.21 1.67 -22.81
CA GLU A 32 8.81 0.29 -23.06
C GLU A 32 7.73 0.21 -24.13
N LYS A 33 7.75 -0.91 -24.85
CA LYS A 33 6.90 -1.16 -26.01
C LYS A 33 6.05 -2.41 -25.83
N ASP A 34 4.91 -2.44 -26.49
CA ASP A 34 4.07 -3.62 -26.62
C ASP A 34 4.60 -4.60 -27.68
N GLY A 35 3.86 -5.71 -27.88
CA GLY A 35 4.20 -6.72 -28.88
C GLY A 35 4.13 -6.23 -30.34
N ASP A 36 3.54 -5.06 -30.59
CA ASP A 36 3.40 -4.44 -31.91
C ASP A 36 4.41 -3.28 -32.10
N ASP A 37 5.44 -3.19 -31.25
CA ASP A 37 6.49 -2.16 -31.24
C ASP A 37 5.99 -0.73 -30.99
N ASN A 38 4.78 -0.56 -30.45
CA ASN A 38 4.24 0.73 -30.02
C ASN A 38 4.62 1.01 -28.56
N LEU A 39 4.85 2.28 -28.20
CA LEU A 39 5.11 2.65 -26.80
C LEU A 39 3.90 2.33 -25.92
N LEU A 40 4.12 1.83 -24.70
CA LEU A 40 3.03 1.52 -23.76
C LEU A 40 2.24 2.76 -23.29
N MET A 41 2.84 3.94 -23.36
CA MET A 41 2.21 5.19 -22.95
C MET A 41 1.06 5.61 -23.87
N GLY A 42 -0.01 6.14 -23.28
CA GLY A 42 -1.10 6.83 -23.93
C GLY A 42 -1.15 8.31 -23.55
N PHE A 43 -1.72 9.12 -24.42
CA PHE A 43 -1.76 10.57 -24.26
C PHE A 43 -3.17 11.13 -24.34
N ASN A 44 -3.32 12.40 -23.95
CA ASN A 44 -4.54 13.17 -24.13
C ASN A 44 -5.78 12.44 -23.57
N ALA A 45 -5.62 11.70 -22.47
CA ALA A 45 -6.66 10.88 -21.92
C ALA A 45 -7.72 11.73 -21.20
N SER A 46 -8.98 11.30 -21.29
CA SER A 46 -10.08 11.80 -20.49
C SER A 46 -10.88 10.62 -19.96
N LEU A 47 -11.07 10.59 -18.64
CA LEU A 47 -11.94 9.65 -17.96
C LEU A 47 -13.29 10.32 -17.69
N GLU A 48 -14.37 9.63 -18.04
CA GLU A 48 -15.72 9.98 -17.63
C GLU A 48 -16.35 8.81 -16.87
N VAL A 49 -17.02 9.11 -15.76
CA VAL A 49 -17.69 8.14 -14.89
C VAL A 49 -19.18 8.39 -14.95
N LEU A 50 -19.92 7.39 -15.41
CA LEU A 50 -21.37 7.38 -15.44
C LEU A 50 -21.89 6.42 -14.39
N THR A 51 -22.97 6.80 -13.71
CA THR A 51 -23.60 6.02 -12.65
C THR A 51 -25.11 5.97 -12.82
N THR A 52 -25.75 4.95 -12.24
CA THR A 52 -27.21 4.98 -12.03
C THR A 52 -27.59 6.03 -10.98
N LYS A 53 -28.88 6.36 -10.88
CA LYS A 53 -29.36 7.47 -10.01
C LYS A 53 -29.06 7.25 -8.52
N GLU A 54 -28.94 6.00 -8.10
CA GLU A 54 -28.73 5.56 -6.71
C GLU A 54 -27.28 5.76 -6.23
N LEU A 55 -26.34 5.99 -7.16
CA LEU A 55 -24.93 6.15 -6.84
C LEU A 55 -24.41 7.46 -7.45
N LYS A 56 -23.68 8.24 -6.67
CA LYS A 56 -23.04 9.47 -7.14
C LYS A 56 -21.54 9.39 -6.94
N VAL A 57 -20.78 9.99 -7.85
CA VAL A 57 -19.32 10.13 -7.74
C VAL A 57 -19.00 11.37 -6.92
N THR A 58 -18.18 11.20 -5.87
CA THR A 58 -17.78 12.27 -4.94
C THR A 58 -16.41 12.83 -5.29
N GLY A 59 -15.59 12.04 -5.98
CA GLY A 59 -14.38 12.52 -6.62
C GLY A 59 -13.36 11.42 -6.91
N LEU A 60 -12.14 11.87 -7.23
CA LEU A 60 -11.03 11.00 -7.65
C LEU A 60 -9.73 11.44 -6.96
N ILE A 61 -8.94 10.49 -6.46
CA ILE A 61 -7.56 10.71 -5.97
C ILE A 61 -6.57 9.91 -6.83
N GLY A 62 -5.69 10.65 -7.50
CA GLY A 62 -4.71 10.14 -8.46
C GLY A 62 -4.15 11.29 -9.30
N HIS A 63 -3.33 10.97 -10.30
CA HIS A 63 -2.66 12.00 -11.11
C HIS A 63 -3.53 12.54 -12.25
N THR A 64 -4.29 13.59 -11.97
CA THR A 64 -5.26 14.13 -12.93
C THR A 64 -5.65 15.59 -12.62
N VAL A 65 -6.43 16.19 -13.51
CA VAL A 65 -7.15 17.46 -13.28
C VAL A 65 -8.64 17.31 -13.59
N SER A 66 -9.47 18.06 -12.90
CA SER A 66 -10.92 18.10 -13.14
C SER A 66 -11.25 18.72 -14.50
N MET A 67 -12.19 18.11 -15.23
CA MET A 67 -12.79 18.71 -16.42
C MET A 67 -14.01 19.59 -16.08
N ASN A 68 -14.36 19.72 -14.79
CA ASN A 68 -15.53 20.44 -14.29
C ASN A 68 -16.84 20.08 -15.02
N LYS A 69 -16.97 18.81 -15.41
CA LYS A 69 -18.16 18.30 -16.10
C LYS A 69 -19.23 17.96 -15.06
N LYS A 70 -20.34 18.69 -15.10
CA LYS A 70 -21.50 18.42 -14.26
C LYS A 70 -22.41 17.41 -14.96
N SER A 71 -23.00 16.52 -14.17
CA SER A 71 -23.99 15.55 -14.62
C SER A 71 -24.84 15.09 -13.45
N THR A 72 -25.87 14.29 -13.73
CA THR A 72 -26.65 13.61 -12.70
C THR A 72 -25.83 12.60 -11.89
N SER A 73 -24.63 12.22 -12.34
CA SER A 73 -23.75 11.32 -11.60
C SER A 73 -22.93 12.02 -10.52
N VAL A 74 -22.83 13.35 -10.51
CA VAL A 74 -22.01 14.09 -9.53
C VAL A 74 -22.72 14.14 -8.17
N GLY A 75 -21.99 13.83 -7.10
CA GLY A 75 -22.47 13.86 -5.72
C GLY A 75 -22.39 15.23 -5.07
N GLU A 76 -22.97 15.35 -3.89
CA GLU A 76 -22.94 16.56 -3.06
C GLU A 76 -21.68 16.59 -2.17
N THR A 77 -21.21 15.43 -1.72
CA THR A 77 -19.96 15.36 -0.95
C THR A 77 -18.74 15.30 -1.87
N GLU A 78 -17.64 15.91 -1.41
CA GLU A 78 -16.38 15.98 -2.15
C GLU A 78 -15.30 15.13 -1.48
N CYS A 79 -14.65 14.27 -2.27
CA CYS A 79 -13.49 13.48 -1.87
C CYS A 79 -12.40 13.57 -2.95
N GLY A 80 -11.23 14.13 -2.62
CA GLY A 80 -10.17 14.32 -3.60
C GLY A 80 -10.51 15.43 -4.60
N ILE A 81 -10.25 15.16 -5.88
CA ILE A 81 -10.60 16.04 -7.01
C ILE A 81 -12.07 15.77 -7.36
N GLY A 82 -12.98 16.44 -6.64
CA GLY A 82 -14.42 16.22 -6.76
C GLY A 82 -15.15 17.21 -7.67
N ASN A 83 -16.44 17.39 -7.40
CA ASN A 83 -17.32 18.33 -8.11
C ASN A 83 -17.39 18.12 -9.65
N THR A 84 -17.07 16.93 -10.14
CA THR A 84 -17.05 16.58 -11.57
C THR A 84 -17.34 15.09 -11.72
N CYS A 85 -17.81 14.67 -12.89
CA CYS A 85 -17.83 13.26 -13.29
C CYS A 85 -16.79 12.95 -14.37
N SER A 86 -15.91 13.91 -14.68
CA SER A 86 -14.88 13.75 -15.69
C SER A 86 -13.56 14.42 -15.31
N TRP A 87 -12.47 13.76 -15.69
CA TRP A 87 -11.10 14.12 -15.40
C TRP A 87 -10.19 13.95 -16.61
N LYS A 88 -9.10 14.73 -16.66
CA LYS A 88 -8.11 14.74 -17.73
C LYS A 88 -6.77 14.21 -17.23
N MET A 89 -6.14 13.35 -18.02
CA MET A 89 -4.77 12.88 -17.80
C MET A 89 -3.98 13.11 -19.08
N CYS A 90 -2.90 13.88 -19.01
CA CYS A 90 -2.12 14.21 -20.22
C CYS A 90 -1.30 13.01 -20.68
N GLY A 91 -0.77 12.22 -19.74
CA GLY A 91 -0.13 10.93 -19.97
C GLY A 91 -0.73 9.85 -19.07
N ILE A 92 -0.88 8.65 -19.62
CA ILE A 92 -1.28 7.43 -18.93
C ILE A 92 -0.44 6.26 -19.44
N ASP A 93 -0.39 5.17 -18.70
CA ASP A 93 0.20 3.90 -19.10
C ASP A 93 -0.58 2.75 -18.43
N PRO A 94 -0.24 1.47 -18.69
CA PRO A 94 -0.97 0.34 -18.12
C PRO A 94 -0.97 0.28 -16.58
N SER A 95 0.02 0.86 -15.90
CA SER A 95 0.10 0.86 -14.42
C SER A 95 -0.64 2.03 -13.77
N SER A 96 -1.10 3.01 -14.56
CA SER A 96 -1.80 4.20 -14.06
C SER A 96 -3.15 3.86 -13.40
N SER A 97 -3.22 3.94 -12.07
CA SER A 97 -4.39 3.57 -11.25
C SER A 97 -4.96 4.75 -10.47
N TYR A 98 -6.30 4.87 -10.44
CA TYR A 98 -7.03 6.01 -9.85
C TYR A 98 -8.03 5.53 -8.79
N GLY A 99 -8.04 6.18 -7.62
CA GLY A 99 -9.01 5.91 -6.57
C GLY A 99 -10.25 6.77 -6.79
N ILE A 100 -11.40 6.16 -7.09
CA ILE A 100 -12.65 6.85 -7.39
C ILE A 100 -13.64 6.57 -6.26
N TYR A 101 -14.20 7.63 -5.70
CA TYR A 101 -15.04 7.57 -4.51
C TYR A 101 -16.48 7.86 -4.86
N PHE A 102 -17.39 7.17 -4.18
CA PHE A 102 -18.81 7.24 -4.43
C PHE A 102 -19.58 7.43 -3.14
N GLU A 103 -20.75 8.02 -3.25
CA GLU A 103 -21.77 8.06 -2.21
C GLU A 103 -23.06 7.43 -2.71
N ILE A 104 -23.82 6.85 -1.78
CA ILE A 104 -25.17 6.37 -2.06
C ILE A 104 -26.10 7.58 -2.03
N ALA A 105 -26.84 7.81 -3.10
CA ALA A 105 -27.80 8.90 -3.16
C ALA A 105 -28.91 8.68 -2.11
N SER A 106 -29.18 9.71 -1.30
CA SER A 106 -30.25 9.66 -0.30
C SER A 106 -31.60 9.39 -0.97
N GLN A 107 -32.30 8.34 -0.55
CA GLN A 107 -33.68 8.09 -0.97
C GLN A 107 -34.61 9.08 -0.26
N GLY A 108 -34.65 10.32 -0.74
CA GLY A 108 -35.63 11.32 -0.35
C GLY A 108 -37.01 10.94 -0.89
N GLY A 109 -37.69 9.99 -0.25
CA GLY A 109 -39.05 9.58 -0.62
C GLY A 109 -39.55 8.39 0.20
N THR A 110 -40.84 8.41 0.54
CA THR A 110 -41.56 7.30 1.19
C THR A 110 -41.23 5.98 0.50
N VAL A 111 -40.82 4.98 1.28
CA VAL A 111 -40.45 3.62 0.87
C VAL A 111 -41.57 2.96 0.08
N GLN A 112 -41.66 3.22 -1.23
CA GLN A 112 -42.46 2.41 -2.12
C GLN A 112 -41.74 1.09 -2.29
N HIS A 113 -42.44 0.01 -1.94
CA HIS A 113 -42.03 -1.37 -2.08
C HIS A 113 -41.61 -1.68 -3.53
N GLN A 114 -40.35 -1.41 -3.90
CA GLN A 114 -39.75 -2.00 -5.09
C GLN A 114 -39.12 -3.33 -4.67
N GLN A 115 -39.84 -4.41 -4.97
CA GLN A 115 -39.44 -5.81 -4.78
C GLN A 115 -38.26 -6.25 -5.67
N ALA A 116 -37.65 -5.34 -6.44
CA ALA A 116 -36.49 -5.65 -7.27
C ALA A 116 -35.19 -5.21 -6.56
N PRO A 117 -34.15 -6.05 -6.52
CA PRO A 117 -32.85 -5.66 -5.98
C PRO A 117 -32.31 -4.48 -6.78
N GLN A 118 -32.14 -3.33 -6.11
CA GLN A 118 -31.56 -2.14 -6.72
C GLN A 118 -30.09 -2.43 -7.03
N LYS A 119 -29.67 -2.21 -8.28
CA LYS A 119 -28.28 -2.39 -8.70
C LYS A 119 -27.68 -1.03 -9.01
N GLY A 120 -26.56 -0.73 -8.35
CA GLY A 120 -25.71 0.38 -8.73
C GLY A 120 -24.86 -0.06 -9.92
N MET A 121 -24.97 0.62 -11.05
CA MET A 121 -24.07 0.41 -12.19
C MET A 121 -23.13 1.59 -12.34
N ILE A 122 -21.88 1.30 -12.66
CA ILE A 122 -20.82 2.27 -12.90
C ILE A 122 -20.21 1.95 -14.26
N GLN A 123 -20.11 2.96 -15.11
CA GLN A 123 -19.41 2.84 -16.38
C GLN A 123 -18.27 3.85 -16.43
N PHE A 124 -17.08 3.33 -16.68
CA PHE A 124 -15.85 4.10 -16.87
C PHE A 124 -15.59 4.19 -18.37
N LEU A 125 -15.49 5.42 -18.88
CA LEU A 125 -15.19 5.74 -20.27
C LEU A 125 -13.84 6.46 -20.31
N THR A 126 -12.79 5.77 -20.74
CA THR A 126 -11.45 6.38 -20.91
C THR A 126 -11.17 6.55 -22.39
N TYR A 127 -11.28 7.78 -22.87
CA TYR A 127 -10.87 8.16 -24.22
C TYR A 127 -9.41 8.62 -24.19
N TYR A 128 -8.56 8.11 -25.07
CA TYR A 128 -7.14 8.48 -25.11
C TYR A 128 -6.55 8.31 -26.50
N GLN A 129 -5.42 8.97 -26.75
CA GLN A 129 -4.60 8.77 -27.94
C GLN A 129 -3.56 7.69 -27.64
N HIS A 130 -3.62 6.58 -28.38
CA HIS A 130 -2.62 5.53 -28.35
C HIS A 130 -1.32 6.01 -29.01
N SER A 131 -0.18 5.43 -28.63
CA SER A 131 1.14 5.80 -29.17
C SER A 131 1.27 5.53 -30.68
N SER A 132 0.46 4.63 -31.24
CA SER A 132 0.33 4.43 -32.69
C SER A 132 -0.32 5.61 -33.44
N GLY A 133 -0.85 6.61 -32.72
CA GLY A 133 -1.55 7.78 -33.26
C GLY A 133 -3.07 7.60 -33.37
N GLN A 134 -3.61 6.41 -33.08
CA GLN A 134 -5.04 6.15 -33.09
C GLN A 134 -5.72 6.66 -31.81
N PHE A 135 -7.01 6.98 -31.91
CA PHE A 135 -7.82 7.35 -30.75
C PHE A 135 -8.63 6.14 -30.29
N HIS A 136 -8.49 5.78 -29.03
CA HIS A 136 -9.14 4.64 -28.41
C HIS A 136 -10.17 5.10 -27.38
N LEU A 137 -11.24 4.30 -27.25
CA LEU A 137 -12.20 4.40 -26.15
C LEU A 137 -12.19 3.07 -25.38
N ARG A 138 -11.66 3.08 -24.17
CA ARG A 138 -11.77 1.95 -23.24
C ARG A 138 -13.04 2.12 -22.41
N VAL A 139 -13.90 1.12 -22.46
CA VAL A 139 -15.16 1.09 -21.70
C VAL A 139 -15.11 -0.05 -20.69
N THR A 140 -15.40 0.24 -19.43
CA THR A 140 -15.54 -0.78 -18.39
C THR A 140 -16.83 -0.53 -17.64
N THR A 141 -17.74 -1.51 -17.63
CA THR A 141 -19.02 -1.42 -16.92
C THR A 141 -19.04 -2.45 -15.81
N VAL A 142 -19.31 -2.00 -14.59
CA VAL A 142 -19.46 -2.86 -13.42
C VAL A 142 -20.83 -2.62 -12.79
N ALA A 143 -21.42 -3.69 -12.26
CA ALA A 143 -22.65 -3.63 -11.49
C ALA A 143 -22.40 -4.22 -10.10
N ARG A 144 -23.01 -3.60 -9.09
CA ARG A 144 -23.03 -4.10 -7.71
C ARG A 144 -24.47 -4.05 -7.19
N ASN A 145 -24.84 -5.05 -6.41
CA ASN A 145 -26.11 -5.00 -5.70
C ASN A 145 -26.00 -3.91 -4.63
N LEU A 146 -26.97 -3.02 -4.58
CA LEU A 146 -27.11 -2.12 -3.44
C LEU A 146 -27.72 -2.93 -2.31
N SER A 147 -27.09 -2.87 -1.13
CA SER A 147 -27.52 -3.61 0.04
C SER A 147 -28.94 -3.24 0.44
N GLY A 148 -29.63 -4.18 1.08
CA GLY A 148 -30.97 -4.00 1.62
C GLY A 148 -31.01 -3.09 2.87
N PRO A 149 -31.97 -3.29 3.80
CA PRO A 149 -32.07 -2.48 5.01
C PRO A 149 -30.81 -2.56 5.89
N THR A 150 -30.68 -1.62 6.82
CA THR A 150 -29.55 -1.54 7.76
C THR A 150 -29.28 -2.90 8.45
N GLY A 151 -28.04 -3.37 8.40
CA GLY A 151 -27.63 -4.65 9.00
C GLY A 151 -27.57 -5.83 8.03
N ASP A 152 -27.71 -5.60 6.73
CA ASP A 152 -27.52 -6.63 5.70
C ASP A 152 -26.10 -7.25 5.79
N PRO A 153 -25.99 -8.56 6.09
CA PRO A 153 -24.70 -9.23 6.26
C PRO A 153 -23.88 -9.28 4.97
N THR A 154 -24.52 -9.13 3.80
CA THR A 154 -23.82 -9.12 2.51
C THR A 154 -22.87 -7.93 2.37
N ILE A 155 -23.11 -6.83 3.09
CA ILE A 155 -22.19 -5.67 3.13
C ILE A 155 -20.87 -6.08 3.77
N ALA A 156 -20.93 -6.71 4.94
CA ALA A 156 -19.74 -7.16 5.64
C ALA A 156 -18.98 -8.17 4.77
N GLN A 157 -19.66 -9.18 4.22
CA GLN A 157 -19.05 -10.23 3.40
C GLN A 157 -18.42 -9.74 2.09
N SER A 158 -18.86 -8.59 1.55
CA SER A 158 -18.31 -8.00 0.33
C SER A 158 -17.19 -6.99 0.58
N PHE A 159 -16.79 -6.80 1.84
CA PHE A 159 -15.69 -5.91 2.19
C PHE A 159 -14.35 -6.47 1.71
N ASP A 160 -13.67 -5.69 0.88
CA ASP A 160 -12.31 -5.92 0.43
C ASP A 160 -11.35 -5.07 1.27
N GLN A 161 -10.71 -5.68 2.27
CA GLN A 161 -9.79 -4.98 3.18
C GLN A 161 -8.55 -4.42 2.49
N GLU A 162 -8.09 -5.06 1.41
CA GLU A 162 -6.90 -4.66 0.68
C GLU A 162 -7.17 -3.38 -0.12
N ALA A 163 -8.22 -3.40 -0.94
CA ALA A 163 -8.65 -2.22 -1.68
C ALA A 163 -9.06 -1.07 -0.73
N ALA A 164 -9.73 -1.39 0.39
CA ALA A 164 -10.10 -0.40 1.40
C ALA A 164 -8.87 0.24 2.05
N ALA A 165 -7.82 -0.54 2.36
CA ALA A 165 -6.59 -0.02 2.94
C ALA A 165 -5.89 0.95 1.98
N VAL A 166 -5.81 0.62 0.69
CA VAL A 166 -5.21 1.47 -0.34
C VAL A 166 -6.01 2.75 -0.55
N LEU A 167 -7.33 2.66 -0.70
CA LEU A 167 -8.20 3.84 -0.85
C LEU A 167 -8.13 4.76 0.38
N MET A 168 -8.11 4.19 1.58
CA MET A 168 -7.95 4.98 2.81
C MET A 168 -6.58 5.63 2.93
N SER A 169 -5.53 4.95 2.45
CA SER A 169 -4.18 5.51 2.38
C SER A 169 -4.11 6.70 1.41
N ARG A 170 -4.77 6.59 0.25
CA ARG A 170 -4.87 7.70 -0.72
C ARG A 170 -5.61 8.89 -0.12
N ILE A 171 -6.71 8.68 0.62
CA ILE A 171 -7.40 9.76 1.35
C ILE A 171 -6.45 10.38 2.40
N ALA A 172 -5.79 9.57 3.22
CA ALA A 172 -4.90 10.06 4.28
C ALA A 172 -3.76 10.91 3.71
N VAL A 173 -3.13 10.45 2.62
CA VAL A 173 -2.07 11.19 1.93
C VAL A 173 -2.57 12.47 1.30
N PHE A 174 -3.76 12.45 0.68
CA PHE A 174 -4.39 13.64 0.13
C PHE A 174 -4.69 14.68 1.23
N LYS A 175 -5.21 14.24 2.38
CA LYS A 175 -5.41 15.10 3.56
C LYS A 175 -4.11 15.68 4.08
N ALA A 176 -3.05 14.87 4.15
CA ALA A 176 -1.72 15.28 4.61
C ALA A 176 -1.00 16.25 3.66
N GLU A 177 -1.62 16.66 2.53
CA GLU A 177 -1.13 17.79 1.73
C GLU A 177 -1.53 19.16 2.32
N ILE A 178 -2.59 19.19 3.14
CA ILE A 178 -3.18 20.43 3.68
C ILE A 178 -3.20 20.37 5.22
N ASP A 179 -3.66 19.27 5.78
CA ASP A 179 -3.81 19.05 7.22
C ASP A 179 -2.47 18.64 7.85
N ASP A 180 -2.31 18.95 9.15
CA ASP A 180 -1.11 18.57 9.91
C ASP A 180 -1.07 17.05 10.19
N GLY A 181 0.14 16.49 10.24
CA GLY A 181 0.37 15.04 10.37
C GLY A 181 -0.38 14.40 11.54
N PRO A 182 -0.29 14.93 12.78
CA PRO A 182 -1.03 14.41 13.94
C PRO A 182 -2.56 14.37 13.76
N ASP A 183 -3.14 15.32 13.04
CA ASP A 183 -4.59 15.36 12.82
C ASP A 183 -5.02 14.32 11.79
N VAL A 184 -4.22 14.10 10.75
CA VAL A 184 -4.44 13.01 9.79
C VAL A 184 -4.34 11.65 10.48
N LEU A 185 -3.36 11.46 11.37
CA LEU A 185 -3.21 10.21 12.13
C LEU A 185 -4.41 9.96 13.04
N ARG A 186 -4.87 10.98 13.78
CA ARG A 186 -6.08 10.89 14.60
C ARG A 186 -7.31 10.57 13.74
N TRP A 187 -7.39 11.11 12.53
CA TRP A 187 -8.47 10.81 11.60
C TRP A 187 -8.43 9.33 11.16
N VAL A 188 -7.26 8.80 10.77
CA VAL A 188 -7.08 7.38 10.44
C VAL A 188 -7.48 6.49 11.62
N ASP A 189 -6.97 6.77 12.82
CA ASP A 189 -7.27 6.01 14.04
C ASP A 189 -8.79 6.02 14.33
N ARG A 190 -9.46 7.18 14.19
CA ARG A 190 -10.92 7.30 14.35
C ARG A 190 -11.70 6.50 13.31
N MET A 191 -11.26 6.48 12.06
CA MET A 191 -11.94 5.70 11.01
C MET A 191 -11.79 4.20 11.27
N LEU A 192 -10.61 3.76 11.70
CA LEU A 192 -10.36 2.37 12.09
C LEU A 192 -11.24 1.96 13.29
N ILE A 193 -11.27 2.77 14.35
CA ILE A 193 -12.12 2.49 15.53
C ILE A 193 -13.59 2.36 15.10
N ARG A 194 -14.10 3.29 14.27
CA ARG A 194 -15.49 3.24 13.78
C ARG A 194 -15.78 1.98 12.97
N LEU A 195 -14.85 1.54 12.13
CA LEU A 195 -14.98 0.30 11.37
C LEU A 195 -15.08 -0.89 12.33
N CYS A 196 -14.12 -1.01 13.25
CA CYS A 196 -14.08 -2.11 14.22
C CYS A 196 -15.31 -2.11 15.15
N SER A 197 -15.73 -0.96 15.68
CA SER A 197 -16.93 -0.86 16.52
C SER A 197 -18.21 -1.30 15.79
N ARG A 198 -18.26 -1.15 14.46
CA ARG A 198 -19.42 -1.47 13.64
C ARG A 198 -19.44 -2.93 13.15
N PHE A 199 -18.29 -3.50 12.82
CA PHE A 199 -18.19 -4.79 12.14
C PHE A 199 -17.51 -5.91 12.95
N ALA A 200 -16.96 -5.61 14.13
CA ALA A 200 -16.46 -6.63 15.03
C ALA A 200 -17.57 -7.20 15.92
N ASP A 201 -17.43 -8.47 16.28
CA ASP A 201 -18.21 -9.08 17.36
C ASP A 201 -17.51 -8.84 18.69
N TYR A 202 -18.24 -8.30 19.66
CA TYR A 202 -17.74 -8.10 21.02
C TYR A 202 -18.88 -7.97 22.03
N ARG A 203 -18.54 -8.22 23.29
CA ARG A 203 -19.31 -7.83 24.46
C ARG A 203 -18.86 -6.44 24.89
N LYS A 204 -19.82 -5.56 25.17
CA LYS A 204 -19.55 -4.20 25.61
C LYS A 204 -18.62 -4.21 26.82
N ASP A 205 -17.63 -3.32 26.81
CA ASP A 205 -16.64 -3.14 27.88
C ASP A 205 -15.76 -4.39 28.18
N ASP A 206 -15.75 -5.40 27.30
CA ASP A 206 -14.91 -6.60 27.39
C ASP A 206 -13.99 -6.75 26.15
N PRO A 207 -12.76 -6.22 26.19
CA PRO A 207 -11.82 -6.29 25.07
C PRO A 207 -11.45 -7.71 24.67
N THR A 208 -11.51 -8.68 25.59
CA THR A 208 -11.09 -10.07 25.33
C THR A 208 -12.05 -10.81 24.40
N SER A 209 -13.28 -10.31 24.31
CA SER A 209 -14.33 -10.83 23.46
C SER A 209 -14.24 -10.37 22.00
N PHE A 210 -13.40 -9.38 21.69
CA PHE A 210 -13.31 -8.76 20.37
C PHE A 210 -12.86 -9.74 19.28
N ARG A 211 -13.67 -9.91 18.23
CA ARG A 211 -13.36 -10.77 17.08
C ARG A 211 -13.72 -10.05 15.78
N LEU A 212 -12.86 -10.19 14.77
CA LEU A 212 -13.09 -9.73 13.40
C LEU A 212 -13.28 -10.94 12.48
N GLU A 213 -14.18 -10.80 11.50
CA GLU A 213 -14.28 -11.77 10.40
C GLU A 213 -13.03 -11.72 9.51
N LYS A 214 -12.75 -12.83 8.80
CA LYS A 214 -11.51 -13.03 8.00
C LYS A 214 -11.21 -11.92 7.01
N ASN A 215 -12.25 -11.33 6.43
CA ASN A 215 -12.15 -10.26 5.46
C ASN A 215 -11.88 -8.88 6.10
N PHE A 216 -11.83 -8.77 7.43
CA PHE A 216 -11.45 -7.56 8.17
C PHE A 216 -10.16 -7.73 8.99
N THR A 217 -9.65 -8.95 9.19
CA THR A 217 -8.55 -9.22 10.14
C THR A 217 -7.24 -8.51 9.81
N LEU A 218 -6.94 -8.27 8.53
CA LEU A 218 -5.69 -7.60 8.09
C LEU A 218 -5.83 -6.08 8.09
N TYR A 219 -7.05 -5.55 8.02
CA TYR A 219 -7.27 -4.11 7.92
C TYR A 219 -6.64 -3.30 9.08
N PRO A 220 -6.76 -3.70 10.37
CA PRO A 220 -6.05 -3.04 11.46
C PRO A 220 -4.52 -3.07 11.31
N GLN A 221 -3.97 -4.17 10.79
CA GLN A 221 -2.54 -4.30 10.54
C GLN A 221 -2.07 -3.34 9.43
N PHE A 222 -2.82 -3.22 8.34
CA PHE A 222 -2.52 -2.22 7.30
C PHE A 222 -2.56 -0.80 7.85
N MET A 223 -3.55 -0.46 8.69
CA MET A 223 -3.63 0.87 9.31
C MET A 223 -2.49 1.13 10.29
N PHE A 224 -2.02 0.10 11.02
CA PHE A 224 -0.84 0.17 11.87
C PHE A 224 0.44 0.49 11.10
N HIS A 225 0.64 -0.15 9.94
CA HIS A 225 1.82 0.14 9.12
C HIS A 225 1.68 1.50 8.39
N LEU A 226 0.49 1.84 7.87
CA LEU A 226 0.20 3.13 7.23
C LEU A 226 0.54 4.31 8.14
N ARG A 227 0.07 4.30 9.40
CA ARG A 227 0.27 5.41 10.36
C ARG A 227 1.73 5.63 10.75
N ARG A 228 2.60 4.63 10.53
CA ARG A 228 4.05 4.69 10.79
C ARG A 228 4.86 4.84 9.50
N SER A 229 4.22 4.73 8.34
CA SER A 229 4.88 4.83 7.05
C SER A 229 5.39 6.25 6.78
N GLN A 230 6.38 6.33 5.89
CA GLN A 230 6.95 7.59 5.39
C GLN A 230 5.95 8.46 4.61
N PHE A 231 4.76 7.95 4.32
CA PHE A 231 3.68 8.73 3.72
C PHE A 231 3.08 9.74 4.71
N LEU A 232 2.99 9.37 5.99
CA LEU A 232 2.37 10.18 7.05
C LEU A 232 3.40 10.66 8.09
N GLN A 233 4.39 9.84 8.43
CA GLN A 233 5.50 10.20 9.32
C GLN A 233 6.70 10.67 8.49
N VAL A 234 6.76 11.97 8.24
CA VAL A 234 7.78 12.56 7.34
C VAL A 234 9.09 12.89 8.05
N PHE A 235 9.21 12.64 9.35
CA PHE A 235 10.47 12.79 10.08
C PHE A 235 11.54 11.91 9.45
N ASN A 236 12.78 12.42 9.37
CA ASN A 236 13.91 11.75 8.71
C ASN A 236 13.74 11.52 7.19
N ASN A 237 12.77 12.20 6.55
CA ASN A 237 12.66 12.29 5.09
C ASN A 237 12.77 13.76 4.67
N SER A 238 13.38 14.02 3.52
CA SER A 238 13.32 15.33 2.89
C SER A 238 11.91 15.60 2.33
N PRO A 239 11.54 16.88 2.12
CA PRO A 239 10.29 17.24 1.45
C PRO A 239 10.17 16.62 0.05
N ASP A 240 11.28 16.49 -0.67
CA ASP A 240 11.32 15.93 -2.03
C ASP A 240 11.12 14.41 -2.02
N GLU A 241 11.73 13.68 -1.08
CA GLU A 241 11.46 12.24 -0.87
C GLU A 241 9.98 12.00 -0.51
N THR A 242 9.44 12.81 0.39
CA THR A 242 8.02 12.72 0.78
C THR A 242 7.11 12.94 -0.44
N ALA A 243 7.40 13.96 -1.26
CA ALA A 243 6.64 14.23 -2.47
C ALA A 243 6.74 13.07 -3.49
N PHE A 244 7.92 12.48 -3.62
CA PHE A 244 8.17 11.31 -4.48
C PHE A 244 7.38 10.08 -4.01
N TYR A 245 7.46 9.72 -2.73
CA TYR A 245 6.73 8.57 -2.21
C TYR A 245 5.22 8.72 -2.39
N ARG A 246 4.68 9.89 -2.04
CA ARG A 246 3.24 10.19 -2.21
C ARG A 246 2.81 10.22 -3.68
N HIS A 247 3.69 10.64 -4.60
CA HIS A 247 3.44 10.57 -6.04
C HIS A 247 3.27 9.12 -6.48
N VAL A 248 4.22 8.24 -6.14
CA VAL A 248 4.17 6.83 -6.55
C VAL A 248 2.92 6.13 -5.98
N LEU A 249 2.61 6.29 -4.70
CA LEU A 249 1.42 5.67 -4.07
C LEU A 249 0.11 6.05 -4.78
N ASN A 250 -0.02 7.29 -5.25
CA ASN A 250 -1.23 7.76 -5.93
C ASN A 250 -1.33 7.32 -7.41
N ARG A 251 -0.27 6.69 -7.94
CA ARG A 251 -0.23 6.10 -9.28
C ARG A 251 -0.44 4.59 -9.26
N GLU A 252 0.17 3.90 -8.30
CA GLU A 252 0.26 2.43 -8.30
C GLU A 252 -1.06 1.71 -8.00
N ASP A 253 -1.12 0.44 -8.42
CA ASP A 253 -2.28 -0.43 -8.21
C ASP A 253 -2.44 -0.87 -6.74
N VAL A 254 -3.42 -1.74 -6.47
CA VAL A 254 -3.66 -2.23 -5.10
C VAL A 254 -2.47 -3.02 -4.59
N SER A 255 -1.93 -3.95 -5.38
CA SER A 255 -0.85 -4.85 -4.97
C SER A 255 0.40 -4.08 -4.56
N ASN A 256 0.89 -3.20 -5.45
CA ASN A 256 2.08 -2.39 -5.20
C ASN A 256 1.85 -1.39 -4.07
N SER A 257 0.65 -0.83 -3.94
CA SER A 257 0.31 0.05 -2.83
C SER A 257 0.30 -0.66 -1.48
N LEU A 258 -0.11 -1.94 -1.42
CA LEU A 258 -0.02 -2.71 -0.18
C LEU A 258 1.42 -2.96 0.23
N ILE A 259 2.30 -3.33 -0.70
CA ILE A 259 3.74 -3.51 -0.44
C ILE A 259 4.36 -2.21 0.10
N MET A 260 3.94 -1.06 -0.45
CA MET A 260 4.36 0.25 0.05
C MET A 260 3.90 0.54 1.49
N ILE A 261 2.68 0.14 1.84
CA ILE A 261 2.08 0.36 3.17
C ILE A 261 2.69 -0.62 4.19
N GLN A 262 2.64 -1.90 3.88
CA GLN A 262 3.17 -3.01 4.65
C GLN A 262 4.16 -3.80 3.79
N PRO A 263 5.47 -3.53 3.94
CA PRO A 263 6.52 -4.27 3.25
C PRO A 263 6.42 -5.78 3.44
N THR A 264 6.82 -6.54 2.41
CA THR A 264 6.92 -8.00 2.51
C THR A 264 8.30 -8.39 3.02
N LEU A 265 8.36 -9.48 3.76
CA LEU A 265 9.61 -10.02 4.31
C LEU A 265 9.60 -11.53 4.09
N ASP A 266 10.56 -12.00 3.32
CA ASP A 266 10.73 -13.41 2.98
C ASP A 266 12.00 -13.95 3.62
N SER A 267 11.94 -15.16 4.16
CA SER A 267 13.05 -15.83 4.82
C SER A 267 13.54 -17.05 4.05
N TYR A 268 14.85 -17.17 3.90
CA TYR A 268 15.54 -18.28 3.26
C TYR A 268 16.40 -18.99 4.31
N THR A 269 16.25 -20.30 4.39
CA THR A 269 16.95 -21.17 5.34
C THR A 269 17.36 -22.47 4.65
N PHE A 270 18.18 -23.29 5.32
CA PHE A 270 18.53 -24.62 4.81
C PHE A 270 17.40 -25.64 4.96
N ASP A 271 16.43 -25.38 5.83
CA ASP A 271 15.41 -26.35 6.23
C ASP A 271 14.26 -26.45 5.21
N GLN A 272 14.19 -25.50 4.26
CA GLN A 272 13.14 -25.43 3.27
C GLN A 272 13.66 -24.97 1.90
N GLU A 273 13.02 -25.44 0.84
CA GLU A 273 13.30 -24.99 -0.52
C GLU A 273 12.55 -23.69 -0.80
N GLY A 274 13.29 -22.65 -1.21
CA GLY A 274 12.75 -21.35 -1.58
C GLY A 274 12.46 -20.44 -0.38
N SER A 275 11.76 -19.35 -0.66
CA SER A 275 11.38 -18.35 0.34
C SER A 275 10.13 -18.75 1.13
N GLN A 276 10.09 -18.35 2.40
CA GLN A 276 8.85 -18.37 3.20
C GLN A 276 8.52 -16.96 3.68
N PRO A 277 7.27 -16.48 3.48
CA PRO A 277 6.82 -15.24 4.07
C PRO A 277 6.87 -15.30 5.60
N VAL A 278 7.53 -14.32 6.20
CA VAL A 278 7.64 -14.16 7.65
C VAL A 278 7.02 -12.83 8.09
N LEU A 279 6.67 -12.74 9.37
CA LEU A 279 6.15 -11.49 9.92
C LEU A 279 7.19 -10.38 9.80
N LEU A 280 6.74 -9.17 9.48
CA LEU A 280 7.57 -7.96 9.49
C LEU A 280 7.86 -7.51 10.93
N ASP A 281 8.58 -8.34 11.67
CA ASP A 281 8.85 -8.23 13.09
C ASP A 281 10.32 -8.49 13.41
N SER A 282 10.80 -7.83 14.48
CA SER A 282 12.09 -8.13 15.13
C SER A 282 12.37 -9.63 15.34
N THR A 283 11.35 -10.43 15.65
CA THR A 283 11.51 -11.87 15.90
C THR A 283 11.90 -12.68 14.66
N SER A 284 11.66 -12.14 13.47
CA SER A 284 12.02 -12.79 12.20
C SER A 284 13.51 -12.65 11.88
N ILE A 285 14.24 -11.78 12.57
CA ILE A 285 15.70 -11.69 12.44
C ILE A 285 16.33 -12.85 13.22
N GLN A 286 16.94 -13.77 12.49
CA GLN A 286 17.68 -14.92 13.04
C GLN A 286 19.11 -14.96 12.48
N GLN A 287 20.06 -15.48 13.27
CA GLN A 287 21.47 -15.51 12.88
C GLN A 287 21.75 -16.39 11.65
N THR A 288 20.95 -17.44 11.46
CA THR A 288 21.12 -18.45 10.39
C THR A 288 20.20 -18.23 9.18
N HIS A 289 19.48 -17.10 9.13
CA HIS A 289 18.52 -16.82 8.06
C HIS A 289 19.04 -15.74 7.12
N ILE A 290 18.62 -15.80 5.86
CA ILE A 290 18.70 -14.68 4.92
C ILE A 290 17.30 -14.12 4.76
N LEU A 291 17.17 -12.80 4.80
CA LEU A 291 15.90 -12.12 4.62
C LEU A 291 15.90 -11.28 3.34
N LEU A 292 14.83 -11.36 2.57
CA LEU A 292 14.53 -10.47 1.46
C LEU A 292 13.38 -9.55 1.88
N LEU A 293 13.70 -8.27 2.05
CA LEU A 293 12.73 -7.22 2.34
C LEU A 293 12.38 -6.47 1.07
N ASP A 294 11.09 -6.37 0.78
CA ASP A 294 10.56 -5.54 -0.30
C ASP A 294 9.65 -4.44 0.26
N THR A 295 10.08 -3.19 0.11
CA THR A 295 9.34 -1.99 0.53
C THR A 295 8.71 -1.22 -0.63
N PHE A 296 8.62 -1.85 -1.80
CA PHE A 296 8.42 -1.21 -3.11
C PHE A 296 9.60 -0.32 -3.53
N PHE A 297 10.04 0.62 -2.69
CA PHE A 297 11.10 1.59 -3.02
C PHE A 297 12.52 1.04 -2.84
N HIS A 298 12.68 0.05 -1.96
CA HIS A 298 13.94 -0.64 -1.68
C HIS A 298 13.72 -2.14 -1.71
N ILE A 299 14.63 -2.84 -2.37
CA ILE A 299 14.79 -4.29 -2.27
C ILE A 299 16.06 -4.54 -1.46
N LEU A 300 15.95 -5.20 -0.31
CA LEU A 300 17.04 -5.37 0.64
C LEU A 300 17.24 -6.84 0.96
N ILE A 301 18.45 -7.35 0.72
CA ILE A 301 18.90 -8.66 1.20
C ILE A 301 19.69 -8.46 2.50
N PHE A 302 19.27 -9.15 3.55
CA PHE A 302 19.91 -9.14 4.87
C PHE A 302 20.44 -10.52 5.20
N HIS A 303 21.73 -10.63 5.51
CA HIS A 303 22.33 -11.85 6.01
C HIS A 303 22.42 -11.82 7.55
N GLY A 304 21.86 -12.83 8.20
CA GLY A 304 22.08 -13.07 9.63
C GLY A 304 23.57 -13.26 9.97
N GLU A 305 23.90 -13.09 11.24
CA GLU A 305 25.29 -13.10 11.74
C GLU A 305 26.09 -14.33 11.28
N THR A 306 25.55 -15.53 11.51
CA THR A 306 26.21 -16.79 11.12
C THR A 306 26.36 -16.92 9.61
N ILE A 307 25.33 -16.52 8.84
CA ILE A 307 25.39 -16.54 7.37
C ILE A 307 26.47 -15.58 6.87
N ALA A 308 26.55 -14.38 7.44
CA ALA A 308 27.54 -13.38 7.08
C ALA A 308 28.96 -13.86 7.39
N GLU A 309 29.17 -14.51 8.54
CA GLU A 309 30.44 -15.15 8.92
C GLU A 309 30.83 -16.24 7.93
N TRP A 310 29.90 -17.13 7.57
CA TRP A 310 30.16 -18.21 6.61
C TRP A 310 30.48 -17.67 5.21
N ARG A 311 29.73 -16.66 4.77
CA ARG A 311 29.98 -15.99 3.48
C ARG A 311 31.36 -15.35 3.43
N LYS A 312 31.77 -14.70 4.53
CA LYS A 312 33.09 -14.05 4.66
C LYS A 312 34.24 -15.06 4.74
N ALA A 313 33.99 -16.22 5.35
CA ALA A 313 34.95 -17.33 5.39
C ALA A 313 35.11 -18.02 4.02
N GLY A 314 34.24 -17.74 3.04
CA GLY A 314 34.34 -18.28 1.69
C GLY A 314 33.85 -19.72 1.58
N TYR A 315 32.93 -20.15 2.44
CA TYR A 315 32.40 -21.53 2.36
C TYR A 315 31.69 -21.81 1.03
N GLN A 316 31.04 -20.81 0.44
CA GLN A 316 30.34 -20.96 -0.84
C GLN A 316 31.26 -21.33 -2.02
N ASP A 317 32.57 -21.13 -1.88
CA ASP A 317 33.57 -21.41 -2.92
C ASP A 317 34.29 -22.75 -2.68
N GLN A 318 33.96 -23.47 -1.60
CA GLN A 318 34.57 -24.75 -1.22
C GLN A 318 33.75 -25.95 -1.72
N GLU A 319 34.43 -27.01 -2.14
CA GLU A 319 33.80 -28.28 -2.53
C GLU A 319 33.01 -28.87 -1.35
N GLY A 320 31.76 -29.28 -1.60
CA GLY A 320 30.85 -29.83 -0.58
C GLY A 320 29.94 -28.81 0.13
N TYR A 321 30.05 -27.51 -0.19
CA TYR A 321 29.20 -26.43 0.34
C TYR A 321 28.31 -25.79 -0.76
N GLU A 322 27.98 -26.55 -1.80
CA GLU A 322 27.16 -26.08 -2.92
C GLU A 322 25.76 -25.65 -2.46
N ASN A 323 25.25 -26.28 -1.40
CA ASN A 323 23.99 -25.90 -0.75
C ASN A 323 24.02 -24.46 -0.18
N PHE A 324 25.16 -24.04 0.38
CA PHE A 324 25.32 -22.68 0.90
C PHE A 324 25.46 -21.66 -0.24
N ALA A 325 26.20 -22.02 -1.30
CA ALA A 325 26.27 -21.20 -2.50
C ALA A 325 24.87 -20.98 -3.12
N TYR A 326 24.07 -22.04 -3.19
CA TYR A 326 22.69 -21.99 -3.67
C TYR A 326 21.81 -21.10 -2.78
N LEU A 327 21.88 -21.26 -1.45
CA LEU A 327 21.13 -20.43 -0.49
C LEU A 327 21.44 -18.93 -0.63
N LEU A 328 22.70 -18.57 -0.91
CA LEU A 328 23.11 -17.17 -1.12
C LEU A 328 22.61 -16.58 -2.46
N GLU A 329 22.28 -17.40 -3.44
CA GLU A 329 21.86 -16.94 -4.77
C GLU A 329 20.34 -16.78 -4.89
N GLN A 330 19.56 -17.66 -4.26
CA GLN A 330 18.09 -17.61 -4.26
C GLN A 330 17.50 -16.21 -4.04
N PRO A 331 17.81 -15.48 -2.94
CA PRO A 331 17.26 -14.15 -2.73
C PRO A 331 17.71 -13.11 -3.76
N LYS A 332 18.82 -13.34 -4.47
CA LYS A 332 19.26 -12.44 -5.55
C LYS A 332 18.48 -12.67 -6.84
N GLU A 333 18.08 -13.91 -7.11
CA GLU A 333 17.21 -14.25 -8.23
C GLU A 333 15.82 -13.62 -8.02
N ASP A 334 15.21 -13.87 -6.86
CA ASP A 334 13.91 -13.28 -6.52
C ASP A 334 13.95 -11.74 -6.52
N ALA A 335 15.02 -11.14 -5.96
CA ALA A 335 15.22 -9.70 -6.03
C ALA A 335 15.31 -9.17 -7.47
N ARG A 336 15.96 -9.91 -8.38
CA ARG A 336 16.11 -9.51 -9.78
C ARG A 336 14.77 -9.49 -10.50
N ASP A 337 13.93 -10.47 -10.23
CA ASP A 337 12.58 -10.57 -10.79
C ASP A 337 11.71 -9.41 -10.30
N LEU A 338 11.73 -9.13 -8.99
CA LEU A 338 11.02 -7.97 -8.40
C LEU A 338 11.48 -6.62 -8.99
N ILE A 339 12.78 -6.47 -9.25
CA ILE A 339 13.34 -5.27 -9.88
C ILE A 339 12.90 -5.15 -11.35
N THR A 340 12.65 -6.26 -12.04
CA THR A 340 12.34 -6.27 -13.47
C THR A 340 10.98 -5.64 -13.79
N ASP A 341 9.98 -5.86 -12.94
CA ASP A 341 8.61 -5.42 -13.21
C ASP A 341 8.27 -4.03 -12.63
N ARG A 342 9.19 -3.43 -11.85
CA ARG A 342 8.86 -2.25 -11.03
C ARG A 342 9.20 -0.91 -11.68
N PHE A 343 8.28 0.05 -11.64
CA PHE A 343 8.58 1.43 -12.00
C PHE A 343 8.19 2.40 -10.88
N PRO A 344 9.06 3.35 -10.48
CA PRO A 344 10.49 3.48 -10.84
C PRO A 344 11.33 2.33 -10.27
N LEU A 345 12.57 2.16 -10.74
CA LEU A 345 13.44 1.10 -10.21
C LEU A 345 13.67 1.30 -8.70
N PRO A 346 13.54 0.23 -7.89
CA PRO A 346 13.87 0.31 -6.49
C PRO A 346 15.38 0.37 -6.28
N ARG A 347 15.78 0.91 -5.13
CA ARG A 347 17.17 0.85 -4.68
C ARG A 347 17.46 -0.55 -4.16
N PHE A 348 18.44 -1.23 -4.76
CA PHE A 348 18.92 -2.52 -4.30
C PHE A 348 19.97 -2.37 -3.20
N ILE A 349 19.80 -3.10 -2.09
CA ILE A 349 20.67 -3.04 -0.91
C ILE A 349 21.03 -4.47 -0.50
N VAL A 350 22.30 -4.72 -0.24
CA VAL A 350 22.76 -5.95 0.40
C VAL A 350 23.49 -5.57 1.67
N CYS A 351 23.10 -6.16 2.79
CA CYS A 351 23.70 -5.86 4.09
C CYS A 351 23.74 -7.09 4.98
N ASP A 352 24.58 -7.00 6.01
CA ASP A 352 24.80 -8.07 6.97
C ASP A 352 24.39 -7.59 8.37
N ALA A 353 24.18 -8.52 9.30
CA ALA A 353 23.96 -8.20 10.70
C ALA A 353 25.05 -7.26 11.25
N GLY A 354 24.63 -6.20 11.95
CA GLY A 354 25.53 -5.15 12.46
C GLY A 354 26.00 -4.11 11.42
N GLY A 355 25.69 -4.28 10.14
CA GLY A 355 26.03 -3.32 9.08
C GLY A 355 25.20 -2.04 9.13
N SER A 356 25.77 -0.91 8.69
CA SER A 356 25.08 0.40 8.72
C SER A 356 23.81 0.46 7.87
N GLN A 357 23.77 -0.29 6.76
CA GLN A 357 22.62 -0.37 5.87
C GLN A 357 21.48 -1.25 6.44
N ALA A 358 21.74 -2.08 7.46
CA ALA A 358 20.71 -2.88 8.11
C ALA A 358 19.62 -2.02 8.77
N ARG A 359 19.90 -0.74 9.04
CA ARG A 359 18.92 0.24 9.53
C ARG A 359 17.67 0.36 8.63
N PHE A 360 17.81 0.13 7.33
CA PHE A 360 16.68 0.15 6.40
C PHE A 360 15.68 -0.96 6.72
N LEU A 361 16.16 -2.16 7.09
CA LEU A 361 15.32 -3.23 7.60
C LEU A 361 14.75 -2.89 8.97
N LEU A 362 15.60 -2.56 9.95
CA LEU A 362 15.19 -2.34 11.33
C LEU A 362 14.11 -1.26 11.49
N SER A 363 14.17 -0.19 10.68
CA SER A 363 13.18 0.90 10.71
C SER A 363 11.78 0.50 10.24
N LYS A 364 11.64 -0.63 9.52
CA LYS A 364 10.37 -1.12 8.99
C LYS A 364 9.74 -2.21 9.85
N LEU A 365 10.49 -2.81 10.76
CA LEU A 365 10.02 -3.91 11.60
C LEU A 365 9.11 -3.42 12.73
N ASN A 366 8.15 -4.26 13.09
CA ASN A 366 7.39 -4.12 14.31
C ASN A 366 8.32 -4.33 15.53
N PRO A 367 8.38 -3.37 16.48
CA PRO A 367 9.22 -3.48 17.67
C PRO A 367 8.52 -4.29 18.76
N SER A 368 8.34 -5.60 18.54
CA SER A 368 7.81 -6.51 19.58
C SER A 368 8.78 -6.65 20.75
N THR A 369 10.08 -6.58 20.48
CA THR A 369 11.14 -6.58 21.49
C THR A 369 11.84 -5.22 21.49
N THR A 370 11.57 -4.39 22.51
CA THR A 370 12.20 -3.07 22.65
C THR A 370 13.19 -3.04 23.81
N HIS A 371 14.03 -2.02 23.83
CA HIS A 371 14.96 -1.76 24.92
C HIS A 371 14.28 -1.50 26.29
N THR A 372 13.00 -1.13 26.31
CA THR A 372 12.22 -0.91 27.54
C THR A 372 11.47 -2.17 28.01
N THR A 373 11.09 -3.06 27.10
CA THR A 373 10.42 -4.34 27.43
C THR A 373 11.40 -5.50 27.61
N GLY A 374 12.63 -5.37 27.11
CA GLY A 374 13.71 -6.32 27.35
C GLY A 374 14.08 -6.35 28.84
N ALA A 375 13.84 -7.48 29.49
CA ALA A 375 14.25 -7.70 30.87
C ALA A 375 15.77 -7.48 31.00
N TYR A 376 16.15 -6.42 31.71
CA TYR A 376 17.54 -6.20 32.12
C TYR A 376 17.96 -7.38 33.02
N GLY A 377 18.69 -8.35 32.48
CA GLY A 377 19.30 -9.43 33.25
C GLY A 377 18.43 -10.65 33.60
N GLY A 378 17.38 -10.96 32.83
CA GLY A 378 16.63 -12.21 32.99
C GLY A 378 17.26 -13.38 32.22
N VAL A 379 17.67 -14.44 32.93
CA VAL A 379 18.15 -15.71 32.33
C VAL A 379 17.01 -16.31 31.49
N GLY A 380 17.12 -16.23 30.17
CA GLY A 380 16.11 -16.69 29.22
C GLY A 380 15.62 -15.65 28.20
N ALA A 381 16.23 -14.46 28.13
CA ALA A 381 15.95 -13.48 27.09
C ALA A 381 16.12 -14.09 25.69
N GLN A 382 15.02 -14.17 24.96
CA GLN A 382 14.93 -14.73 23.61
C GLN A 382 15.92 -14.04 22.67
N THR A 383 16.47 -14.81 21.72
CA THR A 383 17.41 -14.46 20.65
C THR A 383 16.90 -13.39 19.65
N ALA A 384 15.83 -12.66 19.97
CA ALA A 384 15.21 -11.69 19.06
C ALA A 384 15.97 -10.35 19.05
N GLN A 385 16.17 -9.79 17.86
CA GLN A 385 16.85 -8.50 17.67
C GLN A 385 16.10 -7.38 18.40
N THR A 386 16.74 -6.72 19.36
CA THR A 386 16.12 -5.59 20.07
C THR A 386 16.08 -4.35 19.18
N ILE A 387 14.90 -3.74 19.03
CA ILE A 387 14.72 -2.48 18.29
C ILE A 387 14.71 -1.30 19.27
N PHE A 388 15.60 -0.34 19.03
CA PHE A 388 15.69 0.90 19.81
C PHE A 388 14.72 1.95 19.27
N THR A 389 13.48 1.91 19.73
CA THR A 389 12.44 2.89 19.38
C THR A 389 11.45 3.05 20.54
N ASP A 390 10.80 4.22 20.61
CA ASP A 390 9.66 4.51 21.49
C ASP A 390 8.31 4.24 20.78
N ASP A 391 8.36 3.74 19.54
CA ASP A 391 7.16 3.37 18.79
C ASP A 391 6.37 2.24 19.47
N VAL A 392 5.05 2.35 19.37
CA VAL A 392 4.11 1.34 19.87
C VAL A 392 4.18 0.08 18.99
N SER A 393 4.24 -1.09 19.63
CA SER A 393 4.18 -2.39 18.93
C SER A 393 2.78 -2.68 18.37
N LEU A 394 2.69 -3.57 17.39
CA LEU A 394 1.40 -4.01 16.83
C LEU A 394 0.48 -4.58 17.92
N GLN A 395 1.04 -5.34 18.87
CA GLN A 395 0.26 -5.90 19.99
C GLN A 395 -0.38 -4.79 20.83
N THR A 396 0.42 -3.81 21.28
CA THR A 396 -0.10 -2.70 22.10
C THR A 396 -1.09 -1.84 21.32
N PHE A 397 -0.86 -1.64 20.02
CA PHE A 397 -1.81 -0.98 19.13
C PHE A 397 -3.14 -1.73 19.07
N MET A 398 -3.11 -3.05 18.88
CA MET A 398 -4.32 -3.88 18.85
C MET A 398 -5.04 -3.88 20.19
N ASP A 399 -4.33 -3.96 21.32
CA ASP A 399 -4.93 -3.90 22.65
C ASP A 399 -5.67 -2.58 22.89
N HIS A 400 -5.09 -1.47 22.42
CA HIS A 400 -5.72 -0.15 22.51
C HIS A 400 -6.94 -0.04 21.57
N LEU A 401 -6.81 -0.53 20.34
CA LEU A 401 -7.91 -0.57 19.38
C LEU A 401 -9.10 -1.38 19.94
N MET A 402 -8.84 -2.58 20.48
CA MET A 402 -9.87 -3.42 21.07
C MET A 402 -10.56 -2.72 22.24
N LYS A 403 -9.81 -2.11 23.16
CA LYS A 403 -10.38 -1.34 24.28
C LYS A 403 -11.29 -0.21 23.82
N LEU A 404 -10.85 0.57 22.82
CA LEU A 404 -11.63 1.69 22.29
C LEU A 404 -12.86 1.21 21.53
N ALA A 405 -12.73 0.15 20.72
CA ALA A 405 -13.80 -0.38 19.91
C ALA A 405 -14.98 -0.89 20.77
N VAL A 406 -14.70 -1.60 21.88
CA VAL A 406 -15.73 -2.17 22.76
C VAL A 406 -16.36 -1.19 23.75
N SER A 407 -15.71 -0.04 23.97
CA SER A 407 -16.17 0.99 24.92
C SER A 407 -17.38 1.80 24.42
N GLY A 408 -17.70 1.71 23.13
CA GLY A 408 -18.87 2.34 22.54
C GLY A 408 -18.86 3.87 22.63
N THR A 409 -18.20 4.53 21.69
CA THR A 409 -18.51 5.93 21.35
C THR A 409 -19.29 5.93 20.04
N ASN A 410 -20.63 5.86 20.16
CA ASN A 410 -21.52 6.21 19.04
C ASN A 410 -21.33 7.67 18.66
#